data_AF-D5UPE5-F1
#
_entry.id   AF-D5UPE5-F1
#
_cell.length_a   1.000
_cell.length_b   1.000
_cell.length_c   1.000
_cell.angle_alpha   90.00
_cell.angle_beta   90.00
_cell.angle_gamma   90.00
#
_symmetry.space_group_name_H-M   'P 1'
#
loop_
_entity.id
_entity.type
_entity.pdbx_description
1 polymer ?
#
loop_
_entity_poly.entity_id
_entity_poly.type
_entity_poly.pdbx_seq_one_letter_code
_entity_poly.pdbx_strand_id
1 'polypeptide(L)'
;MSGPRTAILAASAVPGVDGTVIAPAEVTSARFHQDRDAWSLTTASGSSDYDVIVLADAGLRIDVPTLDPRVAPPLSVGPDNADRAYLGMLIDGVPNLVLLAGAPQRKAQIATLQTWLRWAYAEQATRLMSRPPVTARWIGKGRRNPAKPDRDAVDLSNEHIRDEGVYAGEAVLRSGDYEATSPVRLAGHLEPLDGNYHWYGTVDDLEIGAALKKMPRGSVTVAVGDGDGSPALVTDKTVWGTYRLVGVGAPPFPL
;
A
#
# COMPACT_ATOMS: atom_id res chain seq x y z
N MET A 1 22.98 5.62 -0.86
CA MET A 1 22.25 4.77 -1.82
C MET A 1 22.17 5.50 -3.15
N SER A 2 22.27 4.81 -4.28
CA SER A 2 21.94 5.42 -5.59
C SER A 2 20.43 5.70 -5.64
N GLY A 3 19.97 6.65 -6.46
CA GLY A 3 18.54 6.87 -6.67
C GLY A 3 17.85 5.65 -7.32
N PRO A 4 16.51 5.56 -7.27
CA PRO A 4 15.78 4.42 -7.82
C PRO A 4 16.00 4.31 -9.33
N ARG A 5 16.28 3.10 -9.81
CA ARG A 5 16.33 2.79 -11.24
C ARG A 5 14.93 2.90 -11.81
N THR A 6 14.70 3.94 -12.60
CA THR A 6 13.39 4.24 -13.18
C THR A 6 13.35 3.82 -14.65
N ALA A 7 12.32 3.07 -15.04
CA ALA A 7 11.94 2.88 -16.44
C ALA A 7 10.82 3.87 -16.81
N ILE A 8 10.98 4.55 -17.95
CA ILE A 8 9.98 5.47 -18.49
C ILE A 8 9.44 4.84 -19.77
N LEU A 9 8.21 4.34 -19.71
CA LEU A 9 7.56 3.77 -20.89
C LEU A 9 6.87 4.88 -21.66
N ALA A 10 7.55 5.31 -22.73
CA ALA A 10 7.16 6.43 -23.57
C ALA A 10 7.84 6.35 -24.94
N ALA A 11 7.24 6.98 -25.96
CA ALA A 11 7.86 7.10 -27.28
C ALA A 11 9.16 7.95 -27.28
N SER A 12 9.34 8.82 -26.29
CA SER A 12 10.50 9.69 -26.17
C SER A 12 10.75 10.09 -24.70
N ALA A 13 11.91 10.69 -24.44
CA ALA A 13 12.27 11.17 -23.11
C ALA A 13 11.24 12.16 -22.56
N VAL A 14 10.92 12.04 -21.27
CA VAL A 14 9.99 12.92 -20.57
C VAL A 14 10.80 13.95 -19.77
N PRO A 15 10.82 15.24 -20.18
CA PRO A 15 11.61 16.25 -19.50
C PRO A 15 11.26 16.34 -18.01
N GLY A 16 12.26 16.27 -17.13
CA GLY A 16 12.09 16.33 -15.67
C GLY A 16 11.87 14.98 -14.99
N VAL A 17 11.90 13.87 -15.73
CA VAL A 17 11.94 12.50 -15.19
C VAL A 17 13.22 11.82 -15.67
N ASP A 18 14.09 11.47 -14.73
CA ASP A 18 15.33 10.75 -15.02
C ASP A 18 15.06 9.24 -15.03
N GLY A 19 15.59 8.53 -16.02
CA GLY A 19 15.38 7.09 -16.15
C GLY A 19 15.72 6.55 -17.54
N THR A 20 15.65 5.24 -17.69
CA THR A 20 15.78 4.57 -18.99
C THR A 20 14.47 4.71 -19.74
N VAL A 21 14.49 5.37 -20.90
CA VAL A 21 13.32 5.45 -21.78
C VAL A 21 13.23 4.15 -22.57
N ILE A 22 12.06 3.51 -22.55
CA ILE A 22 11.79 2.27 -23.28
C ILE A 22 10.53 2.51 -24.10
N ALA A 23 10.59 2.20 -25.40
CA ALA A 23 9.42 2.35 -26.26
C ALA A 23 8.36 1.32 -25.84
N PRO A 24 7.09 1.71 -25.67
CA PRO A 24 6.00 0.80 -25.29
C PRO A 24 5.93 -0.49 -26.13
N ALA A 25 6.18 -0.38 -27.44
CA ALA A 25 6.14 -1.51 -28.38
C ALA A 25 7.29 -2.52 -28.19
N GLU A 26 8.36 -2.16 -27.47
CA GLU A 26 9.49 -3.06 -27.17
C GLU A 26 9.23 -3.94 -25.95
N VAL A 27 8.27 -3.58 -25.10
CA VAL A 27 7.96 -4.33 -23.87
C VAL A 27 7.01 -5.48 -24.21
N THR A 28 7.52 -6.71 -24.09
CA THR A 28 6.75 -7.94 -24.32
C THR A 28 6.14 -8.50 -23.05
N SER A 29 6.70 -8.17 -21.89
CA SER A 29 6.24 -8.59 -20.58
C SER A 29 6.71 -7.62 -19.50
N ALA A 30 5.89 -7.44 -18.48
CA ALA A 30 6.29 -6.80 -17.23
C ALA A 30 5.83 -7.66 -16.06
N ARG A 31 6.69 -7.83 -15.06
CA ARG A 31 6.39 -8.60 -13.86
C ARG A 31 6.87 -7.85 -12.63
N PHE A 32 6.02 -7.75 -11.63
CA PHE A 32 6.43 -7.23 -10.34
C PHE A 32 6.91 -8.36 -9.42
N HIS A 33 8.05 -8.12 -8.75
CA HIS A 33 8.69 -9.02 -7.80
C HIS A 33 8.49 -8.47 -6.38
N GLN A 34 7.65 -9.15 -5.59
CA GLN A 34 7.22 -8.66 -4.27
C GLN A 34 8.34 -8.65 -3.23
N ASP A 35 9.23 -9.64 -3.28
CA ASP A 35 10.40 -9.83 -2.42
C ASP A 35 11.29 -8.58 -2.44
N ARG A 36 11.52 -8.02 -3.63
CA ARG A 36 12.49 -6.94 -3.85
C ARG A 36 11.87 -5.60 -4.24
N ASP A 37 10.55 -5.51 -4.30
CA ASP A 37 9.81 -4.35 -4.81
C ASP A 37 10.33 -3.82 -6.16
N ALA A 38 10.58 -4.71 -7.11
CA ALA A 38 11.09 -4.31 -8.41
C ALA A 38 10.23 -4.86 -9.53
N TRP A 39 10.16 -4.12 -10.62
CA TRP A 39 9.59 -4.56 -11.87
C TRP A 39 10.68 -5.11 -12.80
N SER A 40 10.48 -6.30 -13.32
CA SER A 40 11.24 -6.83 -14.44
C SER A 40 10.50 -6.56 -15.74
N LEU A 41 11.15 -5.84 -16.65
CA LEU A 41 10.66 -5.58 -18.00
C LEU A 41 11.40 -6.47 -18.99
N THR A 42 10.66 -7.22 -19.79
CA THR A 42 11.20 -8.04 -20.88
C THR A 42 11.02 -7.32 -22.20
N THR A 43 12.10 -7.23 -22.97
CA THR A 43 12.13 -6.73 -24.34
C THR A 43 12.86 -7.73 -25.25
N ALA A 44 12.95 -7.43 -26.55
CA ALA A 44 13.74 -8.23 -27.48
C ALA A 44 15.24 -8.33 -27.12
N SER A 45 15.77 -7.37 -26.36
CA SER A 45 17.18 -7.37 -25.92
C SER A 45 17.41 -8.11 -24.60
N GLY A 46 16.35 -8.52 -23.90
CA GLY A 46 16.42 -9.28 -22.66
C GLY A 46 15.52 -8.74 -21.56
N SER A 47 15.75 -9.19 -20.33
CA SER A 47 15.03 -8.72 -19.13
C SER A 47 15.90 -7.76 -18.32
N SER A 48 15.31 -6.66 -17.84
CA SER A 48 15.97 -5.69 -16.96
C SER A 48 15.05 -5.27 -15.83
N ASP A 49 15.64 -5.04 -14.66
CA ASP A 49 14.89 -4.68 -13.46
C ASP A 49 14.95 -3.18 -13.17
N TYR A 50 13.81 -2.67 -12.69
CA TYR A 50 13.57 -1.27 -12.36
C TYR A 50 12.81 -1.17 -11.05
N ASP A 51 13.20 -0.20 -10.22
CA ASP A 51 12.56 0.06 -8.93
C ASP A 51 11.22 0.78 -9.13
N VAL A 52 11.12 1.63 -10.16
CA VAL A 52 9.89 2.39 -10.48
C VAL A 52 9.62 2.33 -11.98
N ILE A 53 8.37 2.09 -12.36
CA ILE A 53 7.86 2.24 -13.73
C ILE A 53 7.05 3.53 -13.82
N VAL A 54 7.36 4.35 -14.80
CA VAL A 54 6.56 5.52 -15.19
C VAL A 54 5.88 5.24 -16.53
N LEU A 55 4.56 5.14 -16.51
CA LEU A 55 3.72 5.07 -17.71
C LEU A 55 3.37 6.48 -18.17
N ALA A 56 4.02 6.95 -19.24
CA ALA A 56 3.84 8.30 -19.77
C ALA A 56 3.23 8.34 -21.19
N ASP A 57 2.80 7.17 -21.69
CA ASP A 57 2.15 6.97 -22.99
C ASP A 57 0.65 6.68 -22.83
N ALA A 58 -0.17 7.23 -23.74
CA ALA A 58 -1.62 7.20 -23.65
C ALA A 58 -2.27 5.88 -24.13
N GLY A 59 -1.51 4.97 -24.75
CA GLY A 59 -2.04 3.70 -25.26
C GLY A 59 -1.51 2.45 -24.55
N LEU A 60 -0.43 2.58 -23.78
CA LEU A 60 0.22 1.42 -23.17
C LEU A 60 -0.57 0.87 -21.98
N ARG A 61 -0.65 -0.47 -21.94
CA ARG A 61 -1.20 -1.25 -20.84
C ARG A 61 -0.15 -2.24 -20.36
N ILE A 62 -0.03 -2.38 -19.05
CA ILE A 62 0.82 -3.38 -18.42
C ILE A 62 -0.05 -4.33 -17.63
N ASP A 63 0.13 -5.64 -17.80
CA ASP A 63 -0.51 -6.63 -16.96
C ASP A 63 0.04 -6.57 -15.53
N VAL A 64 -0.88 -6.55 -14.56
CA VAL A 64 -0.55 -6.45 -13.15
C VAL A 64 -1.13 -7.66 -12.44
N PRO A 65 -0.29 -8.55 -11.89
CA PRO A 65 -0.79 -9.66 -11.09
C PRO A 65 -1.48 -9.13 -9.83
N THR A 66 -2.36 -9.91 -9.23
CA THR A 66 -2.93 -9.55 -7.92
C THR A 66 -1.82 -9.53 -6.87
N LEU A 67 -1.61 -8.37 -6.20
CA LEU A 67 -0.51 -8.17 -5.26
C LEU A 67 -0.98 -8.11 -3.79
N ASP A 68 -2.14 -7.52 -3.54
CA ASP A 68 -2.80 -7.51 -2.23
C ASP A 68 -4.16 -8.22 -2.37
N PRO A 69 -4.47 -9.27 -1.60
CA PRO A 69 -5.77 -9.95 -1.67
C PRO A 69 -6.95 -9.11 -1.16
N ARG A 70 -6.69 -7.99 -0.45
CA ARG A 70 -7.72 -7.09 0.12
C ARG A 70 -8.18 -6.01 -0.85
N VAL A 71 -7.37 -5.73 -1.86
CA VAL A 71 -7.71 -4.85 -2.97
C VAL A 71 -7.96 -5.76 -4.16
N ALA A 72 -8.96 -5.46 -4.98
CA ALA A 72 -9.03 -6.07 -6.31
C ALA A 72 -8.26 -5.14 -7.26
N PRO A 73 -6.92 -5.27 -7.41
CA PRO A 73 -6.20 -4.45 -8.36
C PRO A 73 -6.70 -4.77 -9.77
N PRO A 74 -6.59 -3.81 -10.70
CA PRO A 74 -6.93 -4.10 -12.08
C PRO A 74 -5.94 -5.14 -12.64
N LEU A 75 -6.44 -6.10 -13.43
CA LEU A 75 -5.60 -7.11 -14.09
C LEU A 75 -4.59 -6.49 -15.06
N SER A 76 -4.86 -5.27 -15.51
CA SER A 76 -3.97 -4.48 -16.34
C SER A 76 -4.11 -3.00 -15.99
N VAL A 77 -2.99 -2.28 -15.98
CA VAL A 77 -2.94 -0.84 -15.71
C VAL A 77 -2.64 -0.09 -17.00
N GLY A 78 -3.41 0.97 -17.24
CA GLY A 78 -3.20 1.95 -18.29
C GLY A 78 -3.77 3.33 -17.92
N PRO A 79 -3.81 4.26 -18.87
CA PRO A 79 -4.23 5.64 -18.65
C PRO A 79 -5.69 5.82 -18.19
N ASP A 80 -6.57 4.88 -18.52
CA ASP A 80 -7.96 4.83 -18.08
C ASP A 80 -8.11 4.57 -16.57
N ASN A 81 -7.09 4.06 -15.90
CA ASN A 81 -7.10 3.90 -14.45
C ASN A 81 -6.88 5.23 -13.69
N ALA A 82 -6.49 6.32 -14.38
CA ALA A 82 -6.16 7.60 -13.76
C ALA A 82 -7.29 8.17 -12.89
N ASP A 83 -8.56 8.01 -13.30
CA ASP A 83 -9.71 8.55 -12.55
C ASP A 83 -9.89 7.93 -11.16
N ARG A 84 -9.33 6.73 -10.95
CA ARG A 84 -9.36 6.00 -9.68
C ARG A 84 -8.01 6.00 -8.96
N ALA A 85 -7.01 6.65 -9.55
CA ALA A 85 -5.66 6.72 -9.03
C ALA A 85 -5.51 7.89 -8.06
N TYR A 86 -4.70 7.71 -7.02
CA TYR A 86 -4.33 8.82 -6.15
C TYR A 86 -3.56 9.88 -6.96
N LEU A 87 -4.08 11.11 -6.98
CA LEU A 87 -3.62 12.24 -7.81
C LEU A 87 -3.61 11.96 -9.32
N GLY A 88 -4.35 10.95 -9.79
CA GLY A 88 -4.27 10.52 -11.19
C GLY A 88 -2.97 9.81 -11.54
N MET A 89 -2.21 9.33 -10.53
CA MET A 89 -0.82 8.86 -10.70
C MET A 89 -0.54 7.51 -10.04
N LEU A 90 -0.95 7.27 -8.79
CA LEU A 90 -0.71 5.98 -8.10
C LEU A 90 -1.97 5.12 -8.13
N ILE A 91 -1.88 3.95 -8.75
CA ILE A 91 -2.97 2.98 -8.76
C ILE A 91 -3.00 2.24 -7.41
N ASP A 92 -4.20 2.07 -6.87
CA ASP A 92 -4.40 1.29 -5.65
C ASP A 92 -4.04 -0.18 -5.88
N GLY A 93 -3.32 -0.77 -4.92
CA GLY A 93 -2.83 -2.15 -5.00
C GLY A 93 -1.73 -2.43 -6.04
N VAL A 94 -1.18 -1.40 -6.71
CA VAL A 94 -0.10 -1.56 -7.69
C VAL A 94 1.14 -0.76 -7.25
N PRO A 95 2.13 -1.42 -6.63
CA PRO A 95 3.36 -0.80 -6.19
C PRO A 95 4.21 -0.30 -7.34
N ASN A 96 4.90 0.81 -7.09
CA ASN A 96 6.00 1.32 -7.90
C ASN A 96 5.66 1.64 -9.36
N LEU A 97 4.37 1.70 -9.70
CA LEU A 97 3.88 2.07 -11.02
C LEU A 97 3.18 3.43 -10.93
N VAL A 98 3.67 4.38 -11.71
CA VAL A 98 3.21 5.77 -11.72
C VAL A 98 2.68 6.13 -13.11
N LEU A 99 1.45 6.64 -13.16
CA LEU A 99 0.89 7.23 -14.37
C LEU A 99 1.31 8.70 -14.52
N LEU A 100 1.67 9.10 -15.74
CA LEU A 100 1.82 10.50 -16.15
C LEU A 100 0.89 10.79 -17.32
N ALA A 101 -0.07 11.68 -17.09
CA ALA A 101 -0.97 12.18 -18.11
C ALA A 101 -0.26 13.09 -19.12
N GLY A 102 -0.95 13.42 -20.20
CA GLY A 102 -0.53 14.46 -21.14
C GLY A 102 -0.54 15.87 -20.56
N ALA A 103 -0.33 16.86 -21.41
CA ALA A 103 -0.58 18.26 -21.03
C ALA A 103 -2.11 18.47 -20.81
N PRO A 104 -2.52 19.35 -19.88
CA PRO A 104 -1.69 20.25 -19.07
C PRO A 104 -1.18 19.68 -17.74
N GLN A 105 -1.64 18.51 -17.30
CA GLN A 105 -1.38 17.99 -15.94
C GLN A 105 0.07 17.55 -15.72
N ARG A 106 0.78 17.17 -16.80
CA ARG A 106 2.14 16.62 -16.77
C ARG A 106 3.12 17.37 -15.87
N LYS A 107 3.17 18.70 -15.93
CA LYS A 107 4.13 19.49 -15.12
C LYS A 107 3.90 19.32 -13.62
N ALA A 108 2.65 19.37 -13.18
CA ALA A 108 2.31 19.19 -11.76
C ALA A 108 2.55 17.74 -11.30
N GLN A 109 2.29 16.77 -12.17
CA GLN A 109 2.53 15.36 -11.89
C GLN A 109 4.04 15.06 -11.77
N ILE A 110 4.89 15.63 -12.62
CA ILE A 110 6.35 15.49 -12.49
C ILE A 110 6.84 16.04 -11.15
N ALA A 111 6.35 17.22 -10.72
CA ALA A 111 6.71 17.77 -9.41
C ALA A 111 6.24 16.88 -8.24
N THR A 112 5.08 16.22 -8.41
CA THR A 112 4.54 15.25 -7.46
C THR A 112 5.41 13.99 -7.39
N LEU A 113 5.75 13.39 -8.54
CA LEU A 113 6.65 12.24 -8.62
C LEU A 113 8.00 12.53 -7.95
N GLN A 114 8.62 13.67 -8.28
CA GLN A 114 9.88 14.07 -7.66
C GLN A 114 9.76 14.22 -6.13
N THR A 115 8.60 14.64 -5.63
CA THR A 115 8.33 14.71 -4.19
C THR A 115 8.30 13.33 -3.56
N TRP A 116 7.60 12.38 -4.18
CA TRP A 116 7.57 10.98 -3.71
C TRP A 116 8.94 10.32 -3.75
N LEU A 117 9.70 10.50 -4.82
CA LEU A 117 11.05 9.94 -4.93
C LEU A 117 12.01 10.52 -3.88
N ARG A 118 11.88 11.81 -3.54
CA ARG A 118 12.64 12.42 -2.43
C ARG A 118 12.28 11.83 -1.08
N TRP A 119 10.99 11.61 -0.80
CA TRP A 119 10.55 10.96 0.43
C TRP A 119 11.03 9.51 0.50
N ALA A 120 10.86 8.75 -0.58
CA ALA A 120 11.30 7.36 -0.66
C ALA A 120 12.81 7.25 -0.42
N TYR A 121 13.60 8.16 -1.01
CA TYR A 121 15.03 8.22 -0.75
C TYR A 121 15.33 8.56 0.72
N ALA A 122 14.68 9.57 1.30
CA ALA A 122 14.91 9.95 2.70
C ALA A 122 14.59 8.82 3.68
N GLU A 123 13.59 8.00 3.36
CA GLU A 123 13.10 6.92 4.20
C GLU A 123 13.66 5.54 3.83
N GLN A 124 14.57 5.49 2.85
CA GLN A 124 15.13 4.25 2.32
C GLN A 124 14.03 3.25 1.93
N ALA A 125 12.93 3.74 1.35
CA ALA A 125 11.79 2.95 0.95
C ALA A 125 12.03 2.27 -0.41
N THR A 126 11.59 1.02 -0.52
CA THR A 126 11.58 0.27 -1.79
C THR A 126 10.17 0.21 -2.38
N ARG A 127 9.13 0.45 -1.57
CA ARG A 127 7.73 0.52 -2.01
C ARG A 127 7.25 1.97 -2.11
N LEU A 128 6.53 2.25 -3.18
CA LEU A 128 5.77 3.45 -3.47
C LEU A 128 4.37 3.01 -3.88
N MET A 129 3.39 3.17 -3.00
CA MET A 129 2.01 2.76 -3.28
C MET A 129 1.04 3.74 -2.63
N SER A 130 -0.19 3.87 -3.13
CA SER A 130 -1.22 4.58 -2.36
C SER A 130 -1.67 3.72 -1.16
N ARG A 131 -1.97 4.33 0.00
CA ARG A 131 -2.48 3.60 1.17
C ARG A 131 -4.00 3.49 1.14
N PRO A 132 -4.61 2.29 1.21
CA PRO A 132 -6.01 2.17 1.63
C PRO A 132 -6.18 2.67 3.08
N PRO A 133 -7.30 3.34 3.43
CA PRO A 133 -8.51 3.58 2.64
C PRO A 133 -8.49 4.94 1.94
N VAL A 134 -7.33 5.54 1.69
CA VAL A 134 -7.22 6.91 1.16
C VAL A 134 -7.96 6.98 -0.18
N THR A 135 -7.67 6.08 -1.12
CA THR A 135 -8.35 5.99 -2.43
C THR A 135 -9.86 5.77 -2.33
N ALA A 136 -10.32 4.83 -1.50
CA ALA A 136 -11.75 4.57 -1.28
C ALA A 136 -12.49 5.73 -0.61
N ARG A 137 -11.84 6.41 0.35
CA ARG A 137 -12.35 7.61 1.04
C ARG A 137 -12.45 8.82 0.09
N TRP A 138 -11.57 8.93 -0.91
CA TRP A 138 -11.64 9.97 -1.95
C TRP A 138 -12.73 9.69 -2.97
N ILE A 139 -12.80 8.47 -3.51
CA ILE A 139 -13.82 8.07 -4.48
C ILE A 139 -15.23 8.13 -3.87
N GLY A 140 -15.38 7.71 -2.60
CA GLY A 140 -16.69 7.59 -1.95
C GLY A 140 -17.27 8.86 -1.30
N LYS A 141 -16.46 9.88 -0.96
CA LYS A 141 -16.94 11.07 -0.22
C LYS A 141 -17.01 12.38 -1.01
N GLY A 142 -16.83 12.36 -2.33
CA GLY A 142 -16.96 13.57 -3.16
C GLY A 142 -16.01 14.72 -2.77
N ARG A 143 -14.93 14.42 -2.02
CA ARG A 143 -13.90 15.41 -1.69
C ARG A 143 -13.09 15.70 -2.94
N ARG A 144 -12.82 16.98 -3.21
CA ARG A 144 -11.97 17.41 -4.33
C ARG A 144 -10.61 16.72 -4.23
N ASN A 145 -10.11 16.25 -5.37
CA ASN A 145 -8.79 15.64 -5.49
C ASN A 145 -7.76 16.60 -4.85
N PRO A 146 -6.89 16.13 -3.93
CA PRO A 146 -5.89 17.00 -3.34
C PRO A 146 -5.02 17.60 -4.46
N ALA A 147 -4.67 18.88 -4.34
CA ALA A 147 -3.85 19.55 -5.35
C ALA A 147 -2.34 19.20 -5.22
N LYS A 148 -1.96 18.52 -4.14
CA LYS A 148 -0.57 18.21 -3.75
C LYS A 148 -0.50 16.83 -3.08
N PRO A 149 0.66 16.16 -3.13
CA PRO A 149 0.85 14.91 -2.41
C PRO A 149 0.79 15.10 -0.90
N ASP A 150 0.08 14.20 -0.25
CA ASP A 150 0.04 14.00 1.20
C ASP A 150 0.97 12.83 1.54
N ARG A 151 1.84 13.01 2.54
CA ARG A 151 2.78 11.97 2.94
C ARG A 151 2.04 10.77 3.52
N ASP A 152 0.99 10.98 4.31
CA ASP A 152 0.26 9.89 4.97
C ASP A 152 -0.61 9.09 3.98
N ALA A 153 -0.85 9.64 2.80
CA ALA A 153 -1.57 8.98 1.71
C ALA A 153 -0.75 7.94 0.95
N VAL A 154 0.56 7.90 1.18
CA VAL A 154 1.51 7.10 0.41
C VAL A 154 2.23 6.12 1.32
N ASP A 155 2.28 4.87 0.88
CA ASP A 155 3.09 3.84 1.49
C ASP A 155 4.50 3.93 0.96
N LEU A 156 5.41 4.33 1.86
CA LEU A 156 6.85 4.34 1.65
C LEU A 156 7.46 3.42 2.70
N SER A 157 7.47 2.14 2.39
CA SER A 157 8.05 1.10 3.23
C SER A 157 9.20 0.43 2.49
N ASN A 158 10.06 -0.28 3.20
CA ASN A 158 10.99 -1.23 2.59
C ASN A 158 10.66 -2.66 3.02
N GLU A 159 11.32 -3.65 2.42
CA GLU A 159 11.20 -5.06 2.81
C GLU A 159 11.39 -5.24 4.32
N HIS A 160 12.42 -4.64 4.93
CA HIS A 160 12.70 -4.84 6.36
C HIS A 160 11.57 -4.30 7.26
N ILE A 161 10.96 -3.16 6.92
CA ILE A 161 9.82 -2.59 7.65
C ILE A 161 8.51 -3.38 7.39
N ARG A 162 8.41 -4.08 6.26
CA ARG A 162 7.24 -4.93 5.94
C ARG A 162 7.34 -6.33 6.51
N ASP A 163 8.56 -6.87 6.57
CA ASP A 163 8.92 -8.15 7.19
C ASP A 163 8.99 -8.08 8.71
N GLU A 164 8.83 -6.90 9.32
CA GLU A 164 8.43 -6.78 10.72
C GLU A 164 6.96 -7.19 10.92
N GLY A 165 6.64 -8.45 10.59
CA GLY A 165 5.51 -9.21 11.14
C GLY A 165 4.12 -8.61 10.96
N VAL A 166 3.90 -7.77 9.93
CA VAL A 166 2.62 -7.07 9.79
C VAL A 166 1.59 -7.95 9.07
N TYR A 167 0.81 -8.72 9.82
CA TYR A 167 -0.44 -9.26 9.32
C TYR A 167 -1.39 -8.13 8.95
N ALA A 168 -2.05 -8.25 7.81
CA ALA A 168 -3.23 -7.46 7.50
C ALA A 168 -4.34 -8.39 7.01
N GLY A 169 -5.59 -8.01 7.15
CA GLY A 169 -6.70 -8.84 6.68
C GLY A 169 -7.87 -8.77 7.63
N GLU A 170 -8.87 -9.61 7.41
CA GLU A 170 -9.98 -9.69 8.34
C GLU A 170 -9.54 -10.40 9.62
N ALA A 171 -10.08 -9.93 10.74
CA ALA A 171 -10.04 -10.64 12.00
C ALA A 171 -11.42 -10.61 12.64
N VAL A 172 -11.71 -11.66 13.39
CA VAL A 172 -12.92 -11.77 14.19
C VAL A 172 -12.59 -11.31 15.61
N LEU A 173 -13.30 -10.29 16.09
CA LEU A 173 -13.13 -9.72 17.43
C LEU A 173 -14.33 -10.11 18.30
N ARG A 174 -14.05 -10.82 19.39
CA ARG A 174 -15.05 -11.36 20.31
C ARG A 174 -14.96 -10.74 21.70
N SER A 175 -16.10 -10.47 22.33
CA SER A 175 -16.18 -10.03 23.72
C SER A 175 -17.53 -10.42 24.33
N GLY A 176 -17.54 -11.41 25.23
CA GLY A 176 -18.78 -12.01 25.72
C GLY A 176 -19.60 -12.60 24.58
N ASP A 177 -20.88 -12.22 24.49
CA ASP A 177 -21.80 -12.65 23.42
C ASP A 177 -21.64 -11.84 22.12
N TYR A 178 -20.66 -10.94 22.05
CA TYR A 178 -20.44 -10.07 20.89
C TYR A 178 -19.35 -10.61 19.96
N GLU A 179 -19.60 -10.48 18.66
CA GLU A 179 -18.66 -10.79 17.57
C GLU A 179 -18.71 -9.69 16.49
N ALA A 180 -17.55 -9.25 15.99
CA ALA A 180 -17.38 -8.36 14.84
C ALA A 180 -16.33 -8.91 13.89
N THR A 181 -16.58 -8.79 12.59
CA THR A 181 -15.53 -9.00 11.59
C THR A 181 -15.08 -7.65 11.05
N SER A 182 -13.80 -7.35 11.17
CA SER A 182 -13.28 -6.07 10.71
C SER A 182 -11.86 -6.20 10.17
N PRO A 183 -11.48 -5.42 9.14
CA PRO A 183 -10.10 -5.33 8.70
C PRO A 183 -9.17 -4.87 9.83
N VAL A 184 -8.09 -5.61 10.02
CA VAL A 184 -7.01 -5.30 10.96
C VAL A 184 -5.67 -5.18 10.25
N ARG A 185 -4.76 -4.45 10.89
CA ARG A 185 -3.32 -4.50 10.63
C ARG A 185 -2.64 -4.78 11.95
N LEU A 186 -2.03 -5.94 12.11
CA LEU A 186 -1.41 -6.41 13.33
C LEU A 186 0.07 -6.64 13.08
N ALA A 187 0.92 -6.25 14.01
CA ALA A 187 2.36 -6.47 14.00
C ALA A 187 2.80 -6.90 15.40
N GLY A 188 4.03 -7.36 15.56
CA GLY A 188 4.55 -7.65 16.89
C GLY A 188 6.05 -7.84 16.94
N HIS A 189 6.57 -7.90 18.16
CA HIS A 189 7.97 -8.13 18.45
C HIS A 189 8.13 -8.86 19.79
N LEU A 190 9.26 -9.53 19.98
CA LEU A 190 9.67 -10.02 21.30
C LEU A 190 10.20 -8.84 22.13
N GLU A 191 9.59 -8.56 23.27
CA GLU A 191 10.01 -7.51 24.20
C GLU A 191 11.14 -8.05 25.11
N PRO A 192 12.38 -7.55 25.00
CA PRO A 192 13.50 -8.08 25.77
C PRO A 192 13.39 -7.88 27.29
N LEU A 193 12.64 -6.86 27.72
CA LEU A 193 12.51 -6.51 29.13
C LEU A 193 11.66 -7.52 29.92
N ASP A 194 10.64 -8.11 29.28
CA ASP A 194 9.74 -9.07 29.93
C ASP A 194 9.74 -10.46 29.30
N GLY A 195 10.40 -10.64 28.15
CA GLY A 195 10.53 -11.90 27.44
C GLY A 195 9.24 -12.35 26.74
N ASN A 196 8.21 -11.52 26.69
CA ASN A 196 6.95 -11.83 26.04
C ASN A 196 6.92 -11.30 24.61
N TYR A 197 6.12 -11.92 23.75
CA TYR A 197 5.81 -11.36 22.44
C TYR A 197 4.71 -10.31 22.59
N HIS A 198 4.99 -9.07 22.26
CA HIS A 198 4.04 -7.96 22.27
C HIS A 198 3.56 -7.72 20.85
N TRP A 199 2.25 -7.78 20.65
CA TRP A 199 1.65 -7.52 19.36
C TRP A 199 0.66 -6.37 19.46
N TYR A 200 0.56 -5.59 18.40
CA TYR A 200 -0.22 -4.38 18.35
C TYR A 200 -0.75 -4.15 16.96
N GLY A 201 -1.67 -3.20 16.81
CA GLY A 201 -2.24 -2.94 15.52
C GLY A 201 -3.36 -1.92 15.50
N THR A 202 -4.05 -1.91 14.38
CA THR A 202 -5.27 -1.14 14.20
C THR A 202 -6.39 -2.01 13.69
N VAL A 203 -7.62 -1.65 14.03
CA VAL A 203 -8.86 -2.25 13.53
C VAL A 203 -9.78 -1.17 12.97
N ASP A 204 -10.37 -1.43 11.81
CA ASP A 204 -11.32 -0.50 11.19
C ASP A 204 -12.62 -0.41 12.01
N ASP A 205 -13.26 0.76 11.98
CA ASP A 205 -14.47 1.11 12.74
C ASP A 205 -15.75 0.52 12.13
N LEU A 206 -15.64 -0.24 11.03
CA LEU A 206 -16.75 -0.80 10.26
C LEU A 206 -17.83 -1.46 11.14
N GLU A 207 -17.47 -2.54 11.84
CA GLU A 207 -18.38 -3.24 12.75
C GLU A 207 -18.04 -3.00 14.23
N ILE A 208 -16.78 -2.68 14.53
CA ILE A 208 -16.31 -2.60 15.91
C ILE A 208 -16.74 -1.33 16.65
N GLY A 209 -17.07 -0.24 15.95
CA GLY A 209 -17.51 1.00 16.60
C GLY A 209 -18.76 0.84 17.46
N ALA A 210 -19.72 0.05 16.96
CA ALA A 210 -20.92 -0.30 17.71
C ALA A 210 -20.64 -1.34 18.82
N ALA A 211 -19.66 -2.23 18.57
CA ALA A 211 -19.20 -3.25 19.50
C ALA A 211 -18.63 -2.68 20.79
N LEU A 212 -17.82 -1.63 20.67
CA LEU A 212 -17.00 -1.12 21.77
C LEU A 212 -17.81 -0.63 22.95
N LYS A 213 -19.04 -0.14 22.70
CA LYS A 213 -19.97 0.24 23.76
C LYS A 213 -20.41 -0.94 24.63
N LYS A 214 -20.27 -2.17 24.12
CA LYS A 214 -20.64 -3.42 24.77
C LYS A 214 -19.43 -4.19 25.32
N MET A 215 -18.21 -3.77 24.99
CA MET A 215 -16.96 -4.41 25.41
C MET A 215 -16.52 -3.89 26.78
N PRO A 216 -16.38 -4.76 27.81
CA PRO A 216 -15.85 -4.35 29.10
C PRO A 216 -14.39 -3.87 28.96
N ARG A 217 -14.17 -2.56 29.16
CA ARG A 217 -12.83 -1.91 29.08
C ARG A 217 -12.09 -2.17 27.76
N GLY A 218 -12.81 -2.41 26.67
CA GLY A 218 -12.21 -2.72 25.37
C GLY A 218 -11.55 -4.10 25.29
N SER A 219 -11.77 -5.00 26.26
CA SER A 219 -11.22 -6.35 26.23
C SER A 219 -11.88 -7.20 25.14
N VAL A 220 -11.05 -7.84 24.33
CA VAL A 220 -11.45 -8.67 23.19
C VAL A 220 -10.56 -9.89 23.04
N THR A 221 -11.08 -10.91 22.38
CA THR A 221 -10.30 -11.98 21.77
C THR A 221 -10.29 -11.77 20.27
N VAL A 222 -9.10 -11.77 19.65
CA VAL A 222 -8.89 -11.54 18.21
C VAL A 222 -8.49 -12.86 17.58
N ALA A 223 -9.16 -13.28 16.51
CA ALA A 223 -8.81 -14.47 15.75
C ALA A 223 -8.69 -14.13 14.25
N VAL A 224 -7.74 -14.76 13.56
CA VAL A 224 -7.53 -14.62 12.11
C VAL A 224 -7.76 -15.97 11.44
N GLY A 225 -8.59 -16.00 10.39
CA GLY A 225 -8.93 -17.24 9.68
C GLY A 225 -9.47 -18.31 10.64
N ASP A 226 -8.99 -19.54 10.50
CA ASP A 226 -9.30 -20.66 11.39
C ASP A 226 -8.33 -20.77 12.58
N GLY A 227 -7.52 -19.74 12.82
CA GLY A 227 -6.52 -19.70 13.90
C GLY A 227 -7.13 -19.49 15.29
N ASP A 228 -6.35 -19.83 16.31
CA ASP A 228 -6.73 -19.62 17.70
C ASP A 228 -6.88 -18.13 18.04
N GLY A 229 -7.80 -17.83 18.94
CA GLY A 229 -8.05 -16.47 19.39
C GLY A 229 -7.07 -16.00 20.45
N SER A 230 -6.47 -14.83 20.25
CA SER A 230 -5.54 -14.20 21.20
C SER A 230 -6.20 -13.03 21.95
N PRO A 231 -5.99 -12.90 23.27
CA PRO A 231 -6.53 -11.81 24.06
C PRO A 231 -5.86 -10.47 23.73
N ALA A 232 -6.65 -9.42 23.63
CA ALA A 232 -6.22 -8.06 23.35
C ALA A 232 -7.10 -7.01 24.03
N LEU A 233 -6.63 -5.77 23.95
CA LEU A 233 -7.34 -4.57 24.34
C LEU A 233 -7.49 -3.65 23.13
N VAL A 234 -8.73 -3.28 22.86
CA VAL A 234 -9.06 -2.13 22.03
C VAL A 234 -8.94 -0.89 22.91
N THR A 235 -8.07 0.04 22.50
CA THR A 235 -7.75 1.24 23.27
C THR A 235 -8.36 2.46 22.60
N ASP A 236 -7.53 3.42 22.20
CA ASP A 236 -8.02 4.70 21.69
C ASP A 236 -8.43 4.63 20.22
N LYS A 237 -9.41 5.46 19.88
CA LYS A 237 -9.71 5.77 18.48
C LYS A 237 -8.63 6.71 17.95
N THR A 238 -8.00 6.31 16.86
CA THR A 238 -6.99 7.13 16.18
C THR A 238 -7.64 8.32 15.48
N VAL A 239 -6.83 9.33 15.13
CA VAL A 239 -7.28 10.48 14.32
C VAL A 239 -7.81 10.07 12.94
N TRP A 240 -7.51 8.84 12.51
CA TRP A 240 -7.91 8.27 11.23
C TRP A 240 -9.24 7.51 11.32
N GLY A 241 -9.81 7.38 12.52
CA GLY A 241 -11.09 6.71 12.75
C GLY A 241 -10.98 5.22 13.01
N THR A 242 -9.79 4.61 12.94
CA THR A 242 -9.56 3.22 13.38
C THR A 242 -9.39 3.16 14.90
N TYR A 243 -9.48 1.97 15.50
CA TYR A 243 -9.08 1.77 16.89
C TYR A 243 -7.73 1.08 17.00
N ARG A 244 -6.98 1.41 18.05
CA ARG A 244 -5.74 0.71 18.39
C ARG A 244 -6.04 -0.61 19.09
N LEU A 245 -5.31 -1.66 18.70
CA LEU A 245 -5.28 -2.97 19.32
C LEU A 245 -3.91 -3.21 19.94
N VAL A 246 -3.88 -3.79 21.14
CA VAL A 246 -2.66 -4.26 21.80
C VAL A 246 -2.92 -5.61 22.46
N GLY A 247 -1.96 -6.52 22.40
CA GLY A 247 -2.00 -7.82 23.02
C GLY A 247 -0.60 -8.32 23.37
N VAL A 248 -0.55 -9.32 24.25
CA VAL A 248 0.69 -9.91 24.75
C VAL A 248 0.56 -11.43 24.66
N GLY A 249 1.66 -12.10 24.34
CA GLY A 249 1.73 -13.54 24.13
C GLY A 249 1.61 -13.92 22.65
N ALA A 250 1.15 -15.15 22.39
CA ALA A 250 1.00 -15.66 21.03
C ALA A 250 0.08 -14.74 20.21
N PRO A 251 0.54 -14.20 19.07
CA PRO A 251 -0.31 -13.37 18.23
C PRO A 251 -1.36 -14.21 17.51
N PRO A 252 -2.49 -13.59 17.10
CA PRO A 252 -3.55 -14.31 16.41
C PRO A 252 -3.23 -14.54 14.91
N PHE A 253 -2.02 -14.21 14.46
CA PHE A 253 -1.58 -14.32 13.07
C PHE A 253 -0.32 -15.18 12.97
N PRO A 254 -0.05 -15.80 11.80
CA PRO A 254 1.18 -16.57 11.60
C PRO A 254 2.43 -15.72 11.82
N LEU A 255 3.38 -16.24 12.60
CA LEU A 255 4.71 -15.68 12.86
C LEU A 255 5.73 -16.11 11.81
#